data_AF-A0A3P6GIP2-F1
#
_entry.id   AF-A0A3P6GIP2-F1
#
_cell.length_a   1.000
_cell.length_b   1.000
_cell.length_c   1.000
_cell.angle_alpha   90.00
_cell.angle_beta   90.00
_cell.angle_gamma   90.00
#
_symmetry.space_group_name_H-M   'P 1'
#
loop_
_entity.id
_entity.type
_entity.pdbx_description
1 polymer ?
#
loop_
_entity_poly.entity_id
_entity_poly.type
_entity_poly.pdbx_seq_one_letter_code
_entity_poly.pdbx_strand_id
1 'polypeptide(L)'
;MFSALRQYVSTGNPLWGLRPPHNAPTYDQQPHSTSFFSYKDPGNLSMAIFFLSWYSSILTSYANQVLSVASPTFSGGVSLFGKLPLLYP
;
A
#
# COMPACT_ATOMS: atom_id res chain seq x y z
N MET A 1 6.77 -1.00 9.66
CA MET A 1 6.28 -0.38 8.40
C MET A 1 7.22 0.69 7.86
N PHE A 2 7.53 1.77 8.58
CA PHE A 2 8.43 2.82 8.06
C PHE A 2 9.85 2.31 7.72
N SER A 3 10.39 1.36 8.48
CA SER A 3 11.64 0.66 8.13
C SER A 3 11.57 -0.10 6.81
N ALA A 4 10.44 -0.75 6.52
CA ALA A 4 10.20 -1.46 5.26
C ALA A 4 10.07 -0.49 4.08
N LEU A 5 9.49 0.70 4.28
CA LEU A 5 9.48 1.76 3.27
C LEU A 5 10.91 2.20 2.92
N ARG A 6 11.75 2.43 3.94
CA ARG A 6 13.16 2.80 3.74
C ARG A 6 13.96 1.76 2.96
N GLN A 7 13.63 0.47 3.13
CA GLN A 7 14.25 -0.57 2.32
C GLN A 7 13.72 -0.55 0.88
N TYR A 8 12.41 -0.40 0.71
CA TYR A 8 11.76 -0.43 -0.61
C TYR A 8 12.20 0.73 -1.51
N VAL A 9 12.50 1.91 -0.97
CA VAL A 9 12.93 3.08 -1.76
C VAL A 9 14.27 2.88 -2.49
N SER A 10 15.06 1.87 -2.10
CA SER A 10 16.25 1.45 -2.87
C SER A 10 15.92 0.92 -4.27
N THR A 11 14.68 0.47 -4.50
CA THR A 11 14.17 0.00 -5.80
C THR A 11 13.65 1.14 -6.69
N GLY A 12 13.57 2.36 -6.15
CA GLY A 12 13.07 3.55 -6.82
C GLY A 12 13.94 4.75 -6.51
N ASN A 13 13.34 5.84 -6.02
CA ASN A 13 14.09 7.03 -5.61
C ASN A 13 14.38 6.98 -4.09
N PRO A 14 15.67 6.90 -3.67
CA PRO A 14 16.04 6.83 -2.26
C PRO A 14 15.54 8.02 -1.43
N LEU A 15 15.35 9.20 -2.05
CA LEU A 15 14.89 10.40 -1.38
C LEU A 15 13.43 10.28 -0.89
N TRP A 16 12.63 9.41 -1.50
CA TRP A 16 11.23 9.18 -1.11
C TRP A 16 11.08 8.43 0.21
N GLY A 17 12.15 7.83 0.75
CA GLY A 17 12.13 7.15 2.05
C GLY A 17 12.56 8.01 3.24
N LEU A 18 12.95 9.26 2.98
CA LEU A 18 13.46 10.15 4.02
C LEU A 18 12.35 10.65 4.95
N ARG A 19 11.12 10.77 4.44
CA ARG A 19 9.93 11.23 5.18
C ARG A 19 8.68 10.53 4.66
N PRO A 20 7.66 10.29 5.50
CA PRO A 20 6.36 9.82 5.02
C PRO A 20 5.75 10.81 4.02
N PRO A 21 4.81 10.37 3.15
CA PRO A 21 3.99 11.29 2.38
C PRO A 21 3.31 12.27 3.33
N HIS A 22 3.58 13.56 3.14
CA HIS A 22 3.10 14.63 4.02
C HIS A 22 2.00 15.47 3.37
N ASN A 23 1.66 15.15 2.13
CA ASN A 23 0.68 15.85 1.30
C ASN A 23 -0.59 15.04 1.07
N ALA A 24 -0.83 13.98 1.84
CA ALA A 24 -2.09 13.25 1.81
C ALA A 24 -3.21 14.07 2.51
N PRO A 25 -4.47 13.96 2.05
CA PRO A 25 -5.60 14.59 2.73
C PRO A 25 -5.87 13.90 4.09
N THR A 26 -6.49 14.63 5.00
CA THR A 26 -7.07 14.04 6.23
C THR A 26 -8.33 13.24 5.91
N TYR A 27 -8.81 12.43 6.87
CA TYR A 27 -9.92 11.49 6.64
C TYR A 27 -11.24 12.14 6.18
N ASP A 28 -11.46 13.39 6.53
CA ASP A 28 -12.65 14.20 6.23
C ASP A 28 -12.48 15.10 5.01
N GLN A 29 -11.28 15.12 4.41
CA GLN A 29 -10.97 15.96 3.26
C GLN A 29 -11.24 15.25 1.94
N GLN A 30 -11.70 16.02 0.95
CA GLN A 30 -11.89 15.50 -0.41
C GLN A 30 -10.54 15.04 -1.00
N PRO A 31 -10.50 13.98 -1.84
CA PRO A 31 -9.25 13.47 -2.39
C PRO A 31 -8.40 14.52 -3.14
N HIS A 32 -9.05 15.47 -3.80
CA HIS A 32 -8.40 16.51 -4.59
C HIS A 32 -8.04 17.78 -3.80
N SER A 33 -8.29 17.80 -2.48
CA SER A 33 -7.97 18.94 -1.60
C SER A 33 -6.45 19.12 -1.38
N THR A 34 -5.66 18.08 -1.65
CA THR A 34 -4.20 18.09 -1.53
C THR A 34 -3.55 17.60 -2.83
N SER A 35 -2.22 17.72 -2.94
CA SER A 35 -1.51 17.35 -4.16
C SER A 35 -1.26 15.84 -4.31
N PHE A 36 -1.46 15.03 -3.26
CA PHE A 36 -1.10 13.61 -3.28
C PHE A 36 -1.87 12.80 -4.35
N PHE A 37 -3.16 13.08 -4.54
CA PHE A 37 -3.99 12.42 -5.56
C PHE A 37 -4.17 13.26 -6.84
N SER A 38 -3.38 14.32 -7.02
CA SER A 38 -3.52 15.24 -8.15
C SER A 38 -2.64 14.84 -9.33
N TYR A 39 -3.19 14.91 -10.54
CA TYR A 39 -2.45 14.73 -11.80
C TYR A 39 -1.69 15.97 -12.26
N LYS A 40 -1.86 17.11 -11.57
CA LYS A 40 -1.27 18.41 -11.98
C LYS A 40 0.24 18.50 -11.75
N ASP A 41 0.79 17.58 -10.96
CA ASP A 41 2.22 17.53 -10.64
C ASP A 41 2.75 16.10 -10.87
N PRO A 42 3.43 15.85 -12.00
CA PRO A 42 3.96 14.53 -12.34
C PRO A 42 4.95 13.97 -11.32
N GLY A 43 5.70 14.83 -10.61
CA GLY A 43 6.65 14.42 -9.58
C GLY A 43 5.93 13.89 -8.34
N ASN A 44 4.92 14.64 -7.87
CA ASN A 44 4.05 14.20 -6.77
C ASN A 44 3.26 12.94 -7.14
N LEU A 45 2.74 12.86 -8.36
CA LEU A 45 2.01 11.68 -8.86
C LEU A 45 2.91 10.43 -8.87
N SER A 46 4.16 10.56 -9.34
CA SER A 46 5.12 9.44 -9.36
C SER A 46 5.44 8.94 -7.94
N MET A 47 5.66 9.85 -7.00
CA MET A 47 5.88 9.52 -5.59
C MET A 47 4.65 8.84 -4.98
N ALA A 48 3.45 9.36 -5.24
CA ALA A 48 2.20 8.79 -4.74
C ALA A 48 1.98 7.36 -5.27
N ILE A 49 2.16 7.14 -6.58
CA ILE A 49 2.07 5.81 -7.21
C ILE A 49 3.08 4.85 -6.58
N PHE A 50 4.33 5.28 -6.37
CA PHE A 50 5.37 4.47 -5.75
C PHE A 50 4.98 4.07 -4.32
N PHE A 51 4.52 5.01 -3.51
CA PHE A 51 4.10 4.75 -2.14
C PHE A 51 2.88 3.81 -2.07
N LEU A 52 1.90 3.99 -2.95
CA LEU A 52 0.72 3.12 -3.02
C LEU A 52 1.09 1.70 -3.48
N SER A 53 2.05 1.58 -4.39
CA SER A 53 2.60 0.28 -4.84
C SER A 53 3.31 -0.45 -3.69
N TRP A 54 4.14 0.27 -2.93
CA TRP A 54 4.76 -0.27 -1.72
C TRP A 54 3.71 -0.71 -0.69
N TYR A 55 2.75 0.14 -0.37
CA TYR A 55 1.76 -0.14 0.66
C TYR A 55 0.88 -1.35 0.31
N SER A 56 0.42 -1.43 -0.94
CA SER A 56 -0.34 -2.59 -1.44
C SER A 56 0.48 -3.88 -1.46
N SER A 57 1.79 -3.80 -1.72
CA SER A 57 2.68 -4.96 -1.65
C SER A 57 2.78 -5.54 -0.22
N ILE A 58 2.74 -4.68 0.81
CA ILE A 58 2.74 -5.12 2.21
C ILE A 58 1.46 -5.90 2.53
N LEU A 59 0.30 -5.36 2.14
CA LEU A 59 -1.00 -6.01 2.39
C LEU A 59 -1.07 -7.38 1.70
N THR A 60 -0.63 -7.45 0.45
CA THR A 60 -0.64 -8.69 -0.33
C THR A 60 0.36 -9.71 0.24
N SER A 61 1.56 -9.27 0.62
CA SER A 61 2.58 -10.14 1.22
C SER A 61 2.10 -10.70 2.56
N TYR A 62 1.44 -9.89 3.38
CA TYR A 62 0.87 -10.32 4.64
C TYR A 62 -0.26 -11.35 4.44
N ALA A 63 -1.18 -11.08 3.50
CA ALA A 63 -2.23 -12.03 3.16
C ALA A 63 -1.66 -13.38 2.70
N ASN A 64 -0.61 -13.36 1.87
CA ASN A 64 0.07 -14.57 1.42
C ASN A 64 0.72 -15.34 2.59
N GLN A 65 1.36 -14.65 3.54
CA GLN A 65 1.93 -15.29 4.73
C GLN A 65 0.85 -15.99 5.56
N VAL A 66 -0.26 -15.31 5.85
CA VAL A 66 -1.38 -15.90 6.60
C VAL A 66 -1.95 -17.12 5.88
N LEU A 67 -2.19 -17.03 4.58
CA LEU A 67 -2.72 -18.14 3.78
C LEU A 67 -1.73 -19.30 3.69
N SER A 68 -0.42 -19.03 3.61
CA SER A 68 0.61 -20.08 3.57
C SER A 68 0.66 -20.92 4.83
N VAL A 69 0.36 -20.33 6.00
CA VAL A 69 0.25 -21.04 7.27
C VAL A 69 -1.08 -21.80 7.36
N ALA A 70 -2.18 -21.18 6.93
CA ALA A 70 -3.50 -21.80 6.99
C ALA A 70 -3.64 -22.99 6.03
N SER A 71 -3.10 -22.91 4.81
CA SER A 71 -3.28 -23.92 3.76
C SER A 71 -2.92 -25.35 4.19
N PRO A 72 -1.74 -25.63 4.79
CA PRO A 72 -1.42 -26.98 5.24
C PRO A 72 -2.29 -27.42 6.43
N THR A 73 -2.61 -26.51 7.36
CA THR A 73 -3.45 -26.80 8.54
C THR A 73 -4.87 -27.24 8.17
N PHE A 74 -5.41 -26.68 7.09
CA PHE A 74 -6.78 -26.91 6.65
C PHE A 74 -6.90 -27.76 5.37
N SER A 75 -5.82 -28.48 5.01
CA SER A 75 -5.72 -29.31 3.80
C SER A 75 -6.75 -30.45 3.70
N GLY A 76 -7.50 -30.74 4.77
CA GLY A 76 -8.44 -31.87 4.90
C GLY A 76 -9.90 -31.63 4.47
N GLY A 77 -10.20 -30.58 3.68
CA GLY A 77 -11.51 -30.45 3.03
C GLY A 77 -12.32 -29.17 3.32
N VAL A 78 -11.69 -28.14 3.89
CA VAL A 78 -12.34 -26.82 4.04
C VAL A 78 -11.69 -25.81 3.11
N SER A 79 -12.51 -24.96 2.47
CA SER A 79 -12.02 -23.89 1.61
C SER A 79 -11.59 -22.67 2.42
N LEU A 80 -10.45 -22.07 2.04
CA LEU A 80 -9.94 -20.83 2.64
C LEU A 80 -10.36 -19.62 1.81
N PHE A 81 -10.73 -18.53 2.47
CA PHE A 81 -11.16 -17.29 1.83
C PHE A 81 -10.56 -16.07 2.52
N GLY A 82 -10.20 -15.06 1.74
CA GLY A 82 -9.90 -13.72 2.20
C GLY A 82 -11.10 -12.79 1.96
N LYS A 83 -11.38 -11.90 2.91
CA LYS A 83 -12.42 -10.86 2.73
C LYS A 83 -11.76 -9.56 2.32
N LEU A 84 -12.17 -9.03 1.18
CA LEU A 84 -11.76 -7.69 0.73
C LEU A 84 -12.86 -6.68 1.05
N PRO A 85 -12.52 -5.49 1.56
CA PRO A 85 -13.48 -4.41 1.69
C PRO A 85 -13.90 -3.91 0.31
N LEU A 86 -15.19 -3.65 0.15
CA LEU A 86 -15.71 -2.95 -1.01
C LEU A 86 -15.49 -1.45 -0.81
N LEU A 87 -14.72 -0.84 -1.71
CA LEU A 87 -14.52 0.61 -1.76
C LEU A 87 -15.37 1.15 -2.91
N TYR A 88 -16.36 1.98 -2.59
CA TYR A 88 -17.18 2.66 -3.60
C TYR A 88 -16.43 3.87 -4.18
N PRO A 89 -16.61 4.18 -5.47
CA PRO A 89 -16.08 5.39 -6.10
C PRO A 89 -16.60 6.69 -5.47
#